data_AF-A0A816MCX9-F1
#
_entry.id   AF-A0A816MCX9-F1
#
_cell.length_a   1.000
_cell.length_b   1.000
_cell.length_c   1.000
_cell.angle_alpha   90.00
_cell.angle_beta   90.00
_cell.angle_gamma   90.00
#
_symmetry.space_group_name_H-M   'P 1'
#
loop_
_entity.id
_entity.type
_entity.pdbx_description
1 polymer ?
#
loop_
_entity_poly.entity_id
_entity_poly.type
_entity_poly.pdbx_seq_one_letter_code
_entity_poly.pdbx_strand_id
1 'polypeptide(L)'
;MIMPVSRTAIQQTPRSTTYHLHEFDPSSYDWDDWELLCDTYIDIEGITDDTKKRNLLITALSVQPFKTLISICKPKKPNECSFQEILQKFRTNYTRVTFCLLRESSSLQRDKNHHKILRISLMVFVITL
;
A
#
# COMPACT_ATOMS: atom_id res chain seq x y z
N MET A 1 -60.42 -27.81 11.28
CA MET A 1 -59.37 -27.33 12.19
C MET A 1 -58.15 -27.01 11.32
N ILE A 2 -57.90 -25.74 11.01
CA ILE A 2 -56.82 -25.32 10.09
C ILE A 2 -55.67 -24.82 10.95
N MET A 3 -54.51 -25.47 10.83
CA MET A 3 -53.27 -25.07 11.52
C MET A 3 -52.65 -23.86 10.81
N PRO A 4 -52.19 -22.81 11.52
CA PRO A 4 -51.46 -21.73 10.88
C PRO A 4 -50.04 -22.19 10.55
N VAL A 5 -49.61 -21.95 9.31
CA VAL A 5 -48.24 -22.13 8.86
C VAL A 5 -47.34 -21.16 9.64
N SER A 6 -46.39 -21.68 10.40
CA SER A 6 -45.37 -20.88 11.07
C SER A 6 -44.53 -20.19 10.01
N ARG A 7 -44.67 -18.88 9.91
CA ARG A 7 -43.83 -18.01 9.09
C ARG A 7 -42.43 -18.02 9.68
N THR A 8 -41.56 -18.90 9.18
CA THR A 8 -40.14 -18.89 9.53
C THR A 8 -39.61 -17.50 9.21
N ALA A 9 -39.18 -16.78 10.25
CA ALA A 9 -38.55 -15.48 10.09
C ALA A 9 -37.31 -15.70 9.21
N ILE A 10 -37.34 -15.17 7.99
CA ILE A 10 -36.14 -15.00 7.18
C ILE A 10 -35.29 -14.02 7.98
N GLN A 11 -34.32 -14.54 8.72
CA GLN A 11 -33.31 -13.74 9.37
C GLN A 11 -32.55 -13.06 8.25
N GLN A 12 -32.91 -11.79 8.00
CA GLN A 12 -32.18 -10.90 7.12
C GLN A 12 -30.79 -10.79 7.73
N THR A 13 -29.82 -11.53 7.19
CA THR A 13 -28.42 -11.20 7.40
C THR A 13 -28.27 -9.73 6.98
N PRO A 14 -27.66 -8.87 7.81
CA PRO A 14 -27.40 -7.50 7.40
C PRO A 14 -26.66 -7.58 6.06
N ARG A 15 -27.18 -6.87 5.06
CA ARG A 15 -26.53 -6.75 3.75
C ARG A 15 -25.09 -6.34 4.03
N SER A 16 -24.15 -7.26 3.82
CA SER A 16 -22.72 -6.97 3.79
C SER A 16 -22.58 -5.88 2.74
N THR A 17 -22.43 -4.64 3.19
CA THR A 17 -21.91 -3.57 2.36
C THR A 17 -20.51 -4.03 2.07
N THR A 18 -20.32 -4.67 0.92
CA THR A 18 -19.06 -5.27 0.48
C THR A 18 -18.05 -4.15 0.29
N TYR A 19 -17.49 -3.65 1.39
CA TYR A 19 -16.21 -2.96 1.33
C TYR A 19 -15.26 -3.97 0.72
N HIS A 20 -14.57 -3.59 -0.34
CA HIS A 20 -13.64 -4.46 -1.03
C HIS A 20 -12.26 -3.84 -0.87
N LEU A 21 -11.39 -4.50 -0.12
CA LEU A 21 -10.01 -4.08 -0.01
C LEU A 21 -9.37 -4.20 -1.41
N HIS A 22 -8.85 -3.09 -1.93
CA HIS A 22 -8.14 -3.09 -3.20
C HIS A 22 -6.86 -3.90 -3.09
N GLU A 23 -6.53 -4.64 -4.15
CA GLU A 23 -5.25 -5.34 -4.25
C GLU A 23 -4.10 -4.33 -4.22
N PHE A 24 -3.06 -4.63 -3.46
CA PHE A 24 -1.83 -3.85 -3.42
C PHE A 24 -1.04 -4.06 -4.71
N ASP A 25 -0.86 -2.99 -5.46
CA ASP A 25 0.04 -2.89 -6.60
C ASP A 25 0.93 -1.66 -6.41
N PRO A 26 2.27 -1.82 -6.36
CA PRO A 26 3.20 -0.72 -6.19
C PRO A 26 3.22 0.25 -7.38
N SER A 27 2.61 -0.11 -8.51
CA SER A 27 2.42 0.80 -9.66
C SER A 27 1.24 1.76 -9.45
N SER A 28 0.32 1.40 -8.54
CA SER A 28 -0.96 2.08 -8.32
C SER A 28 -1.01 2.79 -6.96
N TYR A 29 -0.34 2.24 -5.93
CA TYR A 29 -0.36 2.76 -4.57
C TYR A 29 1.05 2.84 -3.96
N ASP A 30 1.29 3.91 -3.21
CA ASP A 30 2.36 3.91 -2.20
C ASP A 30 1.99 2.98 -1.05
N TRP A 31 2.99 2.34 -0.44
CA TRP A 31 2.76 1.37 0.63
C TRP A 31 2.05 1.99 1.83
N ASP A 32 2.44 3.20 2.24
CA ASP A 32 1.88 3.87 3.42
C ASP A 32 0.38 4.19 3.24
N ASP A 33 -0.02 4.61 2.03
CA ASP A 33 -1.43 4.88 1.69
C ASP A 33 -2.26 3.59 1.67
N TRP A 34 -1.71 2.53 1.08
CA TRP A 34 -2.40 1.24 1.01
C TRP A 34 -2.51 0.57 2.39
N GLU A 35 -1.49 0.71 3.24
CA GLU A 35 -1.52 0.20 4.61
C GLU A 35 -2.66 0.84 5.41
N LEU A 36 -2.88 2.15 5.27
CA LEU A 36 -4.00 2.84 5.91
C LEU A 36 -5.37 2.31 5.45
N LEU A 37 -5.51 2.01 4.14
CA LEU A 37 -6.73 1.38 3.61
C LEU A 37 -6.95 -0.03 4.18
N CYS A 38 -5.88 -0.81 4.30
CA CYS A 38 -5.91 -2.15 4.89
C CYS A 38 -6.32 -2.10 6.36
N ASP A 39 -5.74 -1.20 7.16
CA ASP A 39 -6.09 -1.02 8.58
C ASP A 39 -7.55 -0.60 8.74
N THR A 40 -8.01 0.36 7.92
CA THR A 40 -9.42 0.80 7.92
C THR A 40 -10.36 -0.36 7.59
N TYR A 41 -10.01 -1.21 6.62
CA TYR A 41 -10.78 -2.38 6.27
C TYR A 41 -10.86 -3.40 7.43
N ILE A 42 -9.73 -3.67 8.07
CA ILE A 42 -9.65 -4.56 9.25
C ILE A 42 -10.56 -4.06 10.37
N ASP A 43 -10.59 -2.75 10.60
CA ASP A 43 -11.42 -2.12 11.64
C ASP A 43 -12.91 -2.20 11.32
N ILE A 44 -13.30 -1.95 10.06
CA ILE A 44 -14.69 -2.04 9.61
C ILE A 44 -15.21 -3.49 9.71
N GLU A 45 -14.40 -4.46 9.27
CA GLU A 45 -14.76 -5.88 9.30
C GLU A 45 -14.58 -6.52 10.70
N GLY A 46 -14.02 -5.77 11.66
CA GLY A 46 -13.81 -6.24 13.03
C GLY A 46 -12.86 -7.44 13.13
N ILE A 47 -11.84 -7.50 12.26
CA ILE A 47 -10.90 -8.62 12.22
C ILE A 47 -9.92 -8.47 13.37
N THR A 48 -10.07 -9.29 14.41
CA THR A 48 -9.19 -9.26 15.60
C THR A 48 -8.10 -10.33 15.59
N ASP A 49 -8.32 -11.41 14.86
CA ASP A 49 -7.40 -12.56 14.80
C ASP A 49 -6.17 -12.29 13.91
N ASP A 50 -4.97 -12.48 14.46
CA ASP A 50 -3.70 -12.23 13.74
C ASP A 50 -3.55 -13.12 12.50
N THR A 51 -4.01 -14.37 12.57
CA THR A 51 -3.97 -15.29 11.43
C THR A 51 -4.89 -14.81 10.30
N LYS A 52 -6.08 -14.30 10.61
CA LYS A 52 -6.98 -13.69 9.64
C LYS A 52 -6.40 -12.41 9.04
N LYS A 53 -5.81 -11.53 9.86
CA LYS A 53 -5.14 -10.31 9.37
C LYS A 53 -3.99 -10.64 8.41
N ARG A 54 -3.15 -11.60 8.77
CA ARG A 54 -2.09 -12.11 7.90
C ARG A 54 -2.63 -12.68 6.60
N ASN A 55 -3.64 -13.54 6.68
CA ASN A 55 -4.20 -14.17 5.49
C ASN A 55 -4.82 -13.12 4.57
N LEU A 56 -5.56 -12.14 5.12
CA LEU A 56 -6.09 -11.00 4.39
C LEU A 56 -4.97 -10.27 3.65
N LEU A 57 -3.90 -9.90 4.37
CA LEU A 57 -2.74 -9.23 3.78
C LEU A 57 -2.16 -10.04 2.63
N ILE A 58 -1.91 -11.33 2.81
CA ILE A 58 -1.35 -12.20 1.77
C ILE A 58 -2.26 -12.26 0.54
N THR A 59 -3.58 -12.35 0.73
CA THR A 59 -4.55 -12.43 -0.37
C THR A 59 -4.79 -11.10 -1.07
N ALA A 60 -4.48 -9.98 -0.42
CA ALA A 60 -4.66 -8.65 -0.96
C ALA A 60 -3.41 -8.14 -1.71
N LEU A 61 -2.38 -8.97 -1.91
CA LEU A 61 -1.18 -8.60 -2.67
C LEU A 61 -1.29 -9.04 -4.13
N SER A 62 -0.87 -8.16 -5.04
CA SER A 62 -0.63 -8.57 -6.42
C SER A 62 0.55 -9.52 -6.56
N VAL A 63 0.62 -10.18 -7.73
CA VAL A 63 1.58 -11.26 -8.01
C VAL A 63 3.03 -10.86 -7.72
N GLN A 64 3.43 -9.63 -8.03
CA GLN A 64 4.80 -9.16 -7.83
C GLN A 64 5.13 -8.93 -6.34
N PRO A 65 4.39 -8.11 -5.57
CA PRO A 65 4.53 -8.00 -4.12
C PRO A 65 4.47 -9.32 -3.37
N PHE A 66 3.62 -10.26 -3.80
CA PHE A 66 3.58 -11.60 -3.22
C PHE A 66 4.89 -12.37 -3.41
N LYS A 67 5.52 -12.29 -4.60
CA LYS A 67 6.85 -12.88 -4.83
C LYS A 67 7.92 -12.22 -3.97
N THR A 68 7.86 -10.89 -3.80
CA THR A 68 8.76 -10.16 -2.90
C THR A 68 8.61 -10.63 -1.47
N LEU A 69 7.37 -10.80 -0.98
CA LEU A 69 7.07 -11.33 0.35
C LEU A 69 7.72 -12.68 0.60
N ILE A 70 7.58 -13.63 -0.35
CA ILE A 70 8.21 -14.95 -0.24
C ILE A 70 9.74 -14.81 -0.12
N SER A 71 10.34 -13.88 -0.87
CA SER A 71 11.79 -13.66 -0.84
C SER A 71 12.26 -13.11 0.52
N ILE A 72 11.56 -12.10 1.06
CA ILE A 72 11.94 -11.42 2.31
C ILE A 72 11.58 -12.19 3.59
N CYS A 73 10.68 -13.17 3.50
CA CYS A 73 10.33 -14.05 4.61
C CYS A 73 11.33 -15.19 4.83
N LYS A 74 12.21 -15.50 3.86
CA LYS A 74 13.19 -16.57 3.99
C LYS A 74 14.05 -16.42 5.27
N PRO A 75 14.33 -17.52 5.99
CA PRO A 75 14.05 -18.93 5.64
C PRO A 75 12.61 -19.41 5.95
N LYS A 76 11.78 -18.59 6.59
CA LYS A 76 10.40 -18.93 6.97
C LYS A 76 9.43 -18.70 5.81
N LYS A 77 8.28 -19.36 5.85
CA LYS A 77 7.17 -19.07 4.94
C LYS A 77 6.36 -17.86 5.43
N PRO A 78 5.70 -17.10 4.54
CA PRO A 78 4.88 -15.96 4.93
C PRO A 78 3.77 -16.32 5.94
N ASN A 79 3.22 -17.53 5.89
CA ASN A 79 2.20 -18.00 6.83
C ASN A 79 2.74 -18.39 8.22
N GLU A 80 4.07 -18.47 8.38
CA GLU A 80 4.76 -18.71 9.65
C GLU A 80 5.23 -17.41 10.32
N CYS A 81 5.09 -16.28 9.62
CA CYS A 81 5.32 -14.95 10.17
C CYS A 81 4.05 -14.42 10.86
N SER A 82 4.23 -13.53 11.83
CA SER A 82 3.14 -12.72 12.38
C SER A 82 2.74 -11.61 11.40
N PHE A 83 1.52 -11.09 11.52
CA PHE A 83 1.06 -9.97 10.71
C PHE A 83 2.00 -8.75 10.81
N GLN A 84 2.43 -8.42 12.02
CA GLN A 84 3.33 -7.29 12.28
C GLN A 84 4.72 -7.47 11.65
N GLU A 85 5.30 -8.67 11.71
CA GLU A 85 6.59 -8.94 11.05
C GLU A 85 6.50 -8.75 9.53
N ILE A 86 5.37 -9.15 8.93
CA ILE A 86 5.14 -8.98 7.48
C ILE A 86 5.03 -7.49 7.14
N LEU A 87 4.21 -6.73 7.87
CA LEU A 87 4.08 -5.28 7.66
C LEU A 87 5.42 -4.56 7.76
N GLN A 88 6.23 -4.86 8.79
CA GLN A 88 7.53 -4.23 8.97
C GLN A 88 8.50 -4.55 7.82
N LYS A 89 8.48 -5.79 7.32
CA LYS A 89 9.28 -6.21 6.15
C LYS A 89 8.86 -5.46 4.89
N PHE A 90 7.56 -5.27 4.67
CA PHE A 90 7.03 -4.50 3.55
C PHE A 90 7.37 -3.02 3.63
N ARG A 91 7.14 -2.37 4.78
CA ARG A 91 7.58 -0.97 5.03
C ARG A 91 9.06 -0.80 4.69
N THR A 92 9.91 -1.68 5.23
CA THR A 92 11.36 -1.61 4.96
C THR A 92 11.71 -1.78 3.48
N ASN A 93 10.95 -2.60 2.73
CA ASN A 93 11.22 -2.86 1.32
C ASN A 93 10.72 -1.72 0.42
N TYR A 94 9.48 -1.27 0.61
CA TYR A 94 8.82 -0.32 -0.27
C TYR A 94 9.08 1.15 0.10
N THR A 95 9.20 1.50 1.38
CA THR A 95 9.63 2.86 1.80
C THR A 95 11.04 3.19 1.29
N ARG A 96 11.92 2.19 1.15
CA ARG A 96 13.29 2.37 0.61
C ARG A 96 13.28 2.71 -0.88
N VAL A 97 12.33 2.19 -1.64
CA VAL A 97 12.20 2.45 -3.08
C VAL A 97 11.77 3.89 -3.33
N THR A 98 10.83 4.41 -2.53
CA THR A 98 10.40 5.82 -2.60
C THR A 98 11.58 6.77 -2.39
N PHE A 99 12.46 6.50 -1.42
CA PHE A 99 13.64 7.35 -1.17
C PHE A 99 14.70 7.28 -2.29
N CYS A 100 14.96 6.08 -2.85
CA CYS A 100 15.94 5.93 -3.93
C CYS A 100 15.52 6.64 -5.22
N LEU A 101 14.23 6.55 -5.60
CA LEU A 101 13.70 7.19 -6.81
C LEU A 101 13.55 8.72 -6.65
N LEU A 102 13.19 9.20 -5.45
CA LEU A 102 13.15 10.64 -5.15
C LEU A 102 14.54 11.27 -5.19
N ARG A 103 15.58 10.55 -4.73
CA ARG A 103 16.96 11.06 -4.77
C ARG A 103 17.47 11.23 -6.20
N GLU A 104 17.19 10.27 -7.09
CA GLU A 104 17.62 10.33 -8.49
C GLU A 104 16.94 11.48 -9.27
N SER A 105 15.66 11.73 -8.98
CA SER A 105 14.88 12.83 -9.55
C SER A 105 15.40 14.21 -9.11
N SER A 106 15.91 14.31 -7.88
CA SER A 106 16.45 15.56 -7.32
C SER A 106 17.91 15.87 -7.75
N SER A 107 18.64 14.88 -8.28
CA SER A 107 19.94 15.12 -8.92
C SER A 107 19.81 15.69 -10.33
N LEU A 108 18.83 15.23 -11.13
CA LEU A 108 18.70 15.70 -12.52
C LEU A 108 18.12 17.12 -12.65
N GLN A 109 17.35 17.57 -11.65
CA GLN A 109 16.75 18.91 -11.63
C GLN A 109 17.76 20.00 -11.21
N ARG A 110 18.81 19.64 -10.44
CA ARG A 110 19.81 20.61 -9.95
C ARG A 110 20.78 21.09 -11.03
N ASP A 111 21.13 20.23 -11.98
CA ASP A 111 22.03 20.60 -13.10
C ASP A 111 21.39 21.58 -14.09
N LYS A 112 20.07 21.46 -14.33
CA LYS A 112 19.37 22.35 -15.29
C LYS A 112 19.17 23.77 -14.78
N ASN A 113 19.27 24.00 -13.47
CA ASN A 113 19.06 25.33 -12.88
C ASN A 113 20.36 26.15 -12.81
N HIS A 114 21.51 25.49 -12.58
CA HIS A 114 22.81 26.17 -12.60
C HIS A 114 23.15 26.76 -13.98
N HIS A 115 22.82 26.04 -15.06
CA HIS A 115 23.15 26.50 -16.42
C HIS A 115 22.24 27.66 -16.92
N LYS A 116 21.08 27.87 -16.31
CA LYS A 116 20.16 29.00 -16.63
C LYS A 116 20.55 30.26 -15.86
N ILE A 117 20.93 30.13 -14.60
CA ILE A 117 21.34 31.27 -13.75
C ILE A 117 22.62 31.91 -14.28
N LEU A 118 23.59 31.10 -14.75
CA LEU A 118 24.83 31.64 -15.32
C LEU A 118 24.61 32.43 -16.63
N ARG A 119 23.65 32.00 -17.47
CA ARG A 119 23.30 32.71 -18.72
C ARG A 119 22.61 34.04 -18.49
N ILE A 120 21.71 34.10 -17.50
CA ILE A 120 21.02 35.36 -17.15
C ILE A 120 22.02 36.37 -16.57
N SER A 121 22.92 35.91 -15.69
CA SER A 121 23.93 36.79 -15.08
C SER A 121 24.90 37.39 -16.12
N LEU A 122 25.34 36.59 -17.10
CA LEU A 122 26.22 37.08 -18.17
C LEU A 122 25.50 38.06 -19.12
N MET A 123 24.21 37.85 -19.42
CA MET A 123 23.45 38.80 -20.27
C MET A 123 23.22 40.15 -19.59
N VAL A 124 22.98 40.21 -18.29
CA VAL A 124 22.80 41.49 -17.57
C VAL A 124 24.12 42.26 -17.52
N PHE A 125 25.26 41.56 -17.39
CA PHE A 125 26.57 42.21 -17.33
C PHE A 125 27.00 42.84 -18.66
N VAL A 126 26.61 42.25 -19.80
CA VAL A 126 26.94 42.79 -21.14
C VAL A 126 26.08 43.99 -21.52
N ILE A 127 24.86 44.12 -20.98
CA ILE A 127 23.96 45.25 -21.29
C ILE A 127 24.31 46.51 -20.48
N THR A 128 25.09 46.38 -19.40
CA THR A 128 25.41 47.48 -18.47
C THR A 128 26.78 48.14 -18.74
N LEU A 129 27.49 47.73 -19.80
CA LEU A 129 28.84 48.21 -20.16
C LEU A 129 28.84 48.98 -21.49
#